data_AF-A0A2T3GTC9-F1
#
_entry.id   AF-A0A2T3GTC9-F1
#
_cell.length_a   1.000
_cell.length_b   1.000
_cell.length_c   1.000
_cell.angle_alpha   90.00
_cell.angle_beta   90.00
_cell.angle_gamma   90.00
#
_symmetry.space_group_name_H-M   'P 1'
#
loop_
_entity.id
_entity.type
_entity.pdbx_description
1 polymer ?
#
loop_
_entity_poly.entity_id
_entity_poly.type
_entity_poly.pdbx_seq_one_letter_code
_entity_poly.pdbx_strand_id
1 'polypeptide(L)'
;MLASDLTNFIEQDHLALDAFVKGDPEPLKDLYSRRDDVIIANPFGPPAKGWEKAAATMERAATNYRDGEATGFERLSEYATADLGYIIE
;
A
#
# COMPACT_ATOMS: atom_id res chain seq x y z
N MET A 1 2.81 22.03 0.72
CA MET A 1 3.92 21.04 0.72
C MET A 1 3.51 19.94 1.67
N LEU A 2 3.63 18.68 1.26
CA LEU A 2 3.39 17.54 2.16
C LEU A 2 4.33 17.62 3.36
N ALA A 3 3.87 17.15 4.51
CA ALA A 3 4.74 16.96 5.66
C ALA A 3 5.85 15.97 5.28
N SER A 4 7.09 16.19 5.77
CA SER A 4 8.25 15.33 5.47
C SER A 4 7.97 13.85 5.73
N ASP A 5 7.20 13.56 6.77
CA ASP A 5 6.91 12.19 7.18
C ASP A 5 6.00 11.49 6.16
N LEU A 6 5.03 12.21 5.58
CA LEU A 6 4.18 11.65 4.53
C LEU A 6 4.98 11.41 3.24
N THR A 7 5.86 12.34 2.87
CA THR A 7 6.75 12.16 1.70
C THR A 7 7.63 10.92 1.87
N ASN A 8 8.27 10.75 3.04
CA ASN A 8 9.10 9.58 3.31
C ASN A 8 8.27 8.28 3.30
N PHE A 9 7.05 8.31 3.83
CA PHE A 9 6.15 7.15 3.82
C PHE A 9 5.75 6.74 2.40
N ILE A 10 5.48 7.71 1.53
CA ILE A 10 5.19 7.46 0.11
C ILE A 10 6.38 6.79 -0.58
N GLU A 11 7.60 7.27 -0.35
CA GLU A 11 8.80 6.65 -0.93
C GLU A 11 8.98 5.20 -0.45
N GLN A 12 8.67 4.91 0.82
CA GLN A 12 8.65 3.55 1.34
C GLN A 12 7.56 2.69 0.70
N ASP A 13 6.37 3.25 0.47
CA ASP A 13 5.26 2.57 -0.20
C ASP A 13 5.61 2.21 -1.65
N HIS A 14 6.27 3.11 -2.40
CA HIS A 14 6.74 2.82 -3.75
C HIS A 14 7.73 1.65 -3.80
N LEU A 15 8.67 1.60 -2.86
CA LEU A 15 9.60 0.47 -2.73
C LEU A 15 8.87 -0.83 -2.36
N ALA A 16 7.88 -0.74 -1.48
CA ALA A 16 7.08 -1.88 -1.05
C ALA A 16 6.18 -2.41 -2.19
N LEU A 17 5.62 -1.54 -3.01
CA LEU A 17 4.84 -1.90 -4.19
C LEU A 17 5.70 -2.56 -5.27
N ASP A 18 6.95 -2.11 -5.46
CA ASP A 18 7.91 -2.79 -6.34
C ASP A 18 8.22 -4.22 -5.87
N ALA A 19 8.40 -4.43 -4.57
CA ALA A 19 8.53 -5.78 -4.00
C ALA A 19 7.24 -6.60 -4.18
N PHE A 20 6.07 -5.97 -4.01
CA PHE A 20 4.78 -6.63 -4.17
C PHE A 20 4.56 -7.19 -5.59
N VAL A 21 4.92 -6.43 -6.63
CA VAL A 21 4.83 -6.90 -8.03
C VAL A 21 5.91 -7.94 -8.39
N LYS A 22 6.86 -8.21 -7.48
CA LYS A 22 7.79 -9.35 -7.52
C LYS A 22 7.28 -10.55 -6.69
N GLY A 23 6.05 -10.47 -6.20
CA GLY A 23 5.41 -11.52 -5.41
C GLY A 23 5.78 -11.52 -3.93
N ASP A 24 6.44 -10.48 -3.41
CA ASP A 24 6.75 -10.33 -1.99
C ASP A 24 5.80 -9.32 -1.31
N PRO A 25 4.80 -9.79 -0.55
CA PRO A 25 3.86 -8.90 0.12
C PRO A 25 4.39 -8.30 1.44
N GLU A 26 5.50 -8.80 1.99
CA GLU A 26 5.91 -8.46 3.36
C GLU A 26 6.26 -6.97 3.53
N PRO A 27 7.01 -6.31 2.62
CA PRO A 27 7.30 -4.90 2.75
C PRO A 27 6.04 -4.02 2.81
N LEU A 28 5.02 -4.33 1.99
CA LEU A 28 3.77 -3.58 1.97
C LEU A 28 2.94 -3.82 3.23
N LYS A 29 2.93 -5.07 3.70
CA LYS A 29 2.29 -5.46 4.97
C LYS A 29 2.85 -4.66 6.14
N ASP A 30 4.14 -4.38 6.19
CA ASP A 30 4.77 -3.64 7.30
C ASP A 30 4.37 -2.17 7.38
N LEU A 31 3.93 -1.57 6.26
CA LEU A 31 3.43 -0.19 6.22
C LEU A 31 2.00 -0.04 6.72
N TYR A 32 1.22 -1.13 6.75
CA TYR A 32 -0.19 -1.09 7.15
C TYR A 32 -0.39 -1.10 8.66
N SER A 33 -1.32 -0.25 9.13
CA SER A 33 -1.80 -0.22 10.51
C SER A 33 -2.24 -1.61 10.99
N ARG A 34 -1.90 -1.94 12.24
CA ARG A 34 -2.34 -3.18 12.93
C ARG A 34 -3.70 -3.05 13.63
N ARG A 35 -4.42 -1.95 13.41
CA ARG A 35 -5.76 -1.69 13.99
C ARG A 35 -6.84 -2.49 13.28
N ASP A 36 -8.01 -2.58 13.90
CA ASP A 36 -9.18 -3.32 13.41
C ASP A 36 -9.96 -2.57 12.30
N ASP A 37 -9.65 -1.29 12.09
CA ASP A 37 -10.26 -0.42 11.10
C ASP A 37 -9.47 -0.29 9.80
N VAL A 38 -8.30 -0.92 9.69
CA VAL A 38 -7.52 -0.95 8.44
C VAL A 38 -8.29 -1.66 7.31
N ILE A 39 -8.20 -1.15 6.09
CA ILE A 39 -8.89 -1.72 4.92
C ILE A 39 -7.90 -1.85 3.77
N ILE A 40 -7.95 -2.97 3.04
CA ILE A 40 -7.39 -3.10 1.70
C ILE A 40 -8.52 -3.34 0.69
N ALA A 41 -8.42 -2.69 -0.46
CA ALA A 41 -9.36 -2.81 -1.57
C ALA A 41 -8.59 -2.95 -2.89
N ASN A 42 -7.91 -4.09 -3.08
CA ASN A 42 -7.18 -4.38 -4.31
C ASN A 42 -8.10 -5.04 -5.36
N PRO A 43 -7.70 -5.13 -6.64
CA PRO A 43 -8.52 -5.73 -7.71
C PRO A 43 -8.74 -7.26 -7.59
N PHE A 44 -8.18 -7.92 -6.57
CA PHE A 44 -8.16 -9.39 -6.43
C PHE A 44 -9.15 -9.90 -5.38
N GLY A 45 -10.30 -9.24 -5.26
CA GLY A 45 -11.40 -9.66 -4.40
C GLY A 45 -12.20 -8.49 -3.84
N PRO A 46 -13.17 -8.75 -2.95
CA PRO A 46 -13.87 -7.70 -2.23
C PRO A 46 -12.93 -6.99 -1.24
N PRO A 47 -13.23 -5.73 -0.85
CA PRO A 47 -12.51 -5.05 0.22
C PRO A 47 -12.50 -5.86 1.52
N ALA A 48 -11.37 -5.84 2.23
CA ALA A 48 -11.17 -6.56 3.48
C ALA A 48 -10.84 -5.58 4.61
N LYS A 49 -11.65 -5.61 5.69
CA LYS A 49 -11.48 -4.80 6.90
C LYS A 49 -10.87 -5.60 8.05
N GLY A 50 -9.92 -4.99 8.75
CA GLY A 50 -9.17 -5.53 9.89
C GLY A 50 -7.87 -6.22 9.46
N TRP A 51 -6.83 -6.09 10.29
CA TRP A 51 -5.45 -6.52 9.96
C TRP A 51 -5.36 -7.95 9.42
N GLU A 52 -5.92 -8.95 10.12
CA GLU A 52 -5.83 -10.36 9.68
C GLU A 52 -6.40 -10.58 8.28
N LYS A 53 -7.55 -9.96 7.97
CA LYS A 53 -8.17 -10.08 6.65
C LYS A 53 -7.42 -9.30 5.59
N ALA A 54 -6.89 -8.12 5.95
CA ALA A 54 -6.11 -7.29 5.04
C ALA A 54 -4.80 -7.99 4.64
N ALA A 55 -4.06 -8.52 5.62
CA ALA A 55 -2.83 -9.28 5.39
C ALA A 55 -3.06 -10.51 4.50
N ALA A 56 -4.06 -11.34 4.83
CA ALA A 56 -4.39 -12.50 4.00
C ALA A 56 -4.81 -12.13 2.56
N THR A 57 -5.46 -10.97 2.40
CA THR A 57 -5.84 -10.44 1.08
C THR A 57 -4.61 -9.96 0.28
N MET A 58 -3.63 -9.34 0.93
CA MET A 58 -2.35 -8.98 0.31
C MET A 58 -1.57 -10.22 -0.12
N GLU A 59 -1.44 -11.22 0.76
CA GLU A 59 -0.74 -12.48 0.47
C GLU A 59 -1.32 -13.17 -0.75
N ARG A 60 -2.65 -13.32 -0.81
CA ARG A 60 -3.33 -13.90 -1.98
C ARG A 60 -3.14 -13.05 -3.24
N ALA A 61 -3.13 -11.72 -3.13
CA ALA A 61 -2.95 -10.86 -4.28
C ALA A 61 -1.52 -10.95 -4.85
N ALA A 62 -0.51 -11.02 -4.00
CA ALA A 62 0.89 -11.15 -4.40
C ALA A 62 1.16 -12.43 -5.22
N THR A 63 0.40 -13.52 -5.03
CA THR A 63 0.56 -14.74 -5.83
C THR A 63 0.24 -14.57 -7.32
N ASN A 64 -0.38 -13.45 -7.72
CA ASN A 64 -0.64 -13.12 -9.13
C ASN A 64 0.59 -12.48 -9.81
N TYR A 65 1.64 -12.18 -9.05
CA TYR A 65 2.86 -11.50 -9.49
C TYR A 65 4.10 -12.35 -9.21
N ARG A 66 5.21 -12.08 -9.92
CA ARG A 66 6.48 -12.79 -9.71
C ARG A 66 7.71 -12.03 -10.16
N ASP A 67 7.72 -11.58 -11.42
CA ASP A 67 8.88 -10.93 -12.05
C ASP A 67 8.50 -9.53 -12.57
N GLY A 68 7.55 -8.88 -11.90
CA GLY A 68 7.09 -7.53 -12.24
C GLY A 68 8.06 -6.45 -11.79
N GLU A 69 7.80 -5.23 -12.28
CA GLU A 69 8.56 -4.03 -11.95
C GLU A 69 7.59 -2.85 -11.85
N ALA A 70 7.72 -2.03 -10.82
CA ALA A 70 7.01 -0.76 -10.75
C ALA A 70 7.69 0.25 -11.69
N THR A 71 7.07 0.53 -12.84
CA THR A 71 7.67 1.37 -13.89
C THR A 71 7.49 2.87 -13.66
N GLY A 72 6.60 3.26 -12.74
CA GLY A 72 6.36 4.64 -12.36
C GLY A 72 5.09 4.81 -11.53
N PHE A 73 5.00 5.95 -10.85
CA PHE A 73 3.86 6.38 -10.05
C PHE A 73 3.51 7.82 -10.46
N GLU A 74 2.25 8.08 -10.85
CA GLU A 74 1.81 9.41 -11.27
C GLU A 74 0.92 10.03 -10.21
N ARG A 75 1.40 11.05 -9.48
CA ARG A 75 0.56 11.74 -8.48
C ARG A 75 -0.56 12.54 -9.14
N LEU A 76 -1.80 12.07 -9.01
CA LEU A 76 -3.01 12.73 -9.51
C LEU A 76 -3.62 13.70 -8.51
N SER A 77 -3.58 13.35 -7.21
CA SER A 77 -4.13 14.19 -6.14
C SER A 77 -3.42 13.93 -4.82
N GLU A 78 -3.38 14.94 -3.96
CA GLU A 78 -2.86 14.82 -2.60
C GLU A 78 -3.60 15.79 -1.66
N TYR A 79 -3.67 15.42 -0.39
CA TYR A 79 -4.16 16.26 0.67
C TYR A 79 -3.46 15.89 1.98
N ALA A 80 -3.11 16.90 2.78
CA ALA A 80 -2.50 16.67 4.07
C ALA A 80 -2.90 17.74 5.10
N THR A 81 -3.07 17.28 6.32
CA THR A 81 -3.26 18.03 7.56
C THR A 81 -2.30 17.49 8.61
N ALA A 82 -2.40 17.93 9.87
CA ALA A 82 -1.60 17.36 10.95
C ALA A 82 -1.94 15.89 11.23
N ASP A 83 -3.20 15.48 11.05
CA ASP A 83 -3.70 14.18 11.50
C ASP A 83 -4.13 13.24 10.36
N LEU A 84 -4.19 13.75 9.12
CA LEU A 84 -4.65 13.00 7.94
C LEU A 84 -3.84 13.40 6.72
N GLY A 85 -3.35 12.40 5.98
CA GLY A 85 -2.82 12.54 4.64
C GLY A 85 -3.38 11.48 3.70
N TYR A 86 -3.61 11.84 2.43
CA TYR A 86 -3.88 10.87 1.37
C TYR A 86 -3.23 11.31 0.06
N ILE A 87 -3.01 10.33 -0.80
CA ILE A 87 -2.58 10.49 -2.19
C ILE A 87 -3.46 9.65 -3.11
N ILE A 88 -3.52 10.04 -4.37
CA ILE A 88 -4.05 9.24 -5.48
C ILE A 88 -2.96 9.19 -6.53
N GLU A 89 -2.56 7.98 -6.89
CA GLU A 89 -1.52 7.66 -7.87
C GLU A 89 -2.00 6.67 -8.92
#